data_AF-A0A836SJM4-F1
#
_entry.id   AF-A0A836SJM4-F1
#
_cell.length_a   1.000
_cell.length_b   1.000
_cell.length_c   1.000
_cell.angle_alpha   90.00
_cell.angle_beta   90.00
_cell.angle_gamma   90.00
#
_symmetry.space_group_name_H-M   'P 1'
#
loop_
_entity.id
_entity.type
_entity.pdbx_description
1 polymer ?
#
loop_
_entity_poly.entity_id
_entity_poly.type
_entity_poly.pdbx_seq_one_letter_code
_entity_poly.pdbx_strand_id
1 'polypeptide(L)'
;MQLSKIIVKIALLLVCCFFLVSISNAAMVNKQGAGQMVYTGWGGPSAAIKKEAFAKAKLSAFNRYIATFDVTKTSTYEKIQSEIESNLDRYIIDCKIIDDDIDKDSK
;
A
#
# COMPACT_ATOMS: atom_id res chain seq x y z
N MET A 1 -7.24 -51.61 -21.76
CA MET A 1 -5.94 -50.88 -21.71
C MET A 1 -6.04 -49.39 -22.05
N GLN A 2 -6.93 -48.94 -22.95
CA GLN A 2 -7.11 -47.51 -23.28
C GLN A 2 -7.77 -46.70 -22.12
N LEU A 3 -8.78 -47.28 -21.45
CA LEU A 3 -9.51 -46.62 -20.37
C LEU A 3 -8.63 -46.25 -19.17
N SER A 4 -7.71 -47.14 -18.76
CA SER A 4 -6.79 -46.85 -17.65
C SER A 4 -5.81 -45.74 -17.98
N LYS A 5 -5.36 -45.62 -19.24
CA LYS A 5 -4.49 -44.53 -19.70
C LYS A 5 -5.20 -43.18 -19.65
N ILE A 6 -6.50 -43.13 -19.94
CA ILE A 6 -7.31 -41.91 -19.86
C ILE A 6 -7.47 -41.47 -18.41
N ILE A 7 -7.78 -42.40 -17.50
CA ILE A 7 -7.92 -42.11 -16.06
C ILE A 7 -6.61 -41.56 -15.49
N VAL A 8 -5.47 -42.15 -15.84
CA VAL A 8 -4.15 -41.66 -15.40
C VAL A 8 -3.85 -40.25 -15.93
N LYS A 9 -4.21 -39.94 -17.18
CA LYS A 9 -4.05 -38.58 -17.74
C LYS A 9 -4.94 -37.56 -17.04
N ILE A 10 -6.17 -37.93 -16.72
CA ILE A 10 -7.10 -37.06 -15.97
C ILE A 10 -6.59 -36.85 -14.55
N ALA A 11 -6.12 -37.90 -13.88
CA ALA A 11 -5.53 -37.80 -12.55
C ALA A 11 -4.28 -36.89 -12.56
N LEU A 12 -3.40 -37.03 -13.56
CA LEU A 12 -2.23 -36.17 -13.73
C LEU A 12 -2.63 -34.71 -13.97
N LEU A 13 -3.64 -34.45 -14.81
CA LEU A 13 -4.15 -33.10 -15.05
C LEU A 13 -4.69 -32.47 -13.77
N LEU A 14 -5.47 -33.22 -12.99
CA LEU A 14 -6.04 -32.75 -11.72
C LEU A 14 -4.97 -32.42 -10.69
N VAL A 15 -3.93 -33.26 -10.58
CA VAL A 15 -2.77 -32.99 -9.72
C VAL A 15 -2.04 -31.72 -10.18
N CYS A 16 -1.85 -31.53 -11.48
CA CYS A 16 -1.22 -30.33 -12.04
C CYS A 16 -2.04 -29.07 -11.72
N CYS A 17 -3.37 -29.12 -11.89
CA CYS A 17 -4.26 -28.02 -11.54
C CYS A 17 -4.22 -27.69 -10.03
N PHE A 18 -4.09 -28.69 -9.16
CA PHE A 18 -3.99 -28.48 -7.72
C PHE A 18 -2.73 -27.69 -7.32
N PHE A 19 -1.58 -27.97 -7.96
CA PHE A 19 -0.34 -27.23 -7.71
C PHE A 19 -0.38 -25.76 -8.16
N LEU A 20 -1.18 -25.44 -9.18
CA LEU A 20 -1.31 -24.07 -9.68
C LEU A 20 -2.07 -23.14 -8.73
N VAL A 21 -2.87 -23.67 -7.80
CA VAL A 21 -3.63 -22.85 -6.84
C VAL A 21 -2.72 -22.34 -5.70
N SER A 22 -1.59 -22.98 -5.43
CA SER A 22 -0.72 -22.66 -4.30
C SER A 22 0.19 -21.43 -4.47
N ILE A 23 0.24 -20.81 -5.65
CA ILE A 23 1.14 -19.68 -5.93
C ILE A 23 0.56 -18.30 -5.62
N SER A 24 -0.69 -18.21 -5.14
CA SER A 24 -1.27 -16.92 -4.76
C SER A 24 -0.77 -16.48 -3.38
N ASN A 25 0.25 -15.62 -3.34
CA ASN A 25 0.69 -14.94 -2.13
C ASN A 25 0.16 -13.52 -2.13
N ALA A 26 -0.90 -13.26 -1.35
CA ALA A 26 -1.32 -11.91 -1.03
C ALA A 26 -0.45 -11.42 0.13
N ALA A 27 0.50 -10.52 -0.15
CA ALA A 27 1.34 -9.91 0.87
C ALA A 27 0.90 -8.46 1.13
N MET A 28 0.58 -8.14 2.38
CA MET A 28 0.40 -6.75 2.80
C MET A 28 1.77 -6.09 2.97
N VAL A 29 1.92 -4.88 2.42
CA VAL A 29 3.15 -4.09 2.54
C VAL A 29 2.91 -2.95 3.53
N ASN A 30 3.58 -3.01 4.68
CA ASN A 30 3.52 -1.96 5.68
C ASN A 30 4.63 -0.94 5.44
N LYS A 31 4.27 0.35 5.34
CA LYS A 31 5.22 1.45 5.25
C LYS A 31 4.83 2.56 6.23
N GLN A 32 5.85 3.14 6.85
CA GLN A 32 5.72 4.25 7.78
C GLN A 32 6.14 5.54 7.08
N GLY A 33 5.39 6.61 7.33
CA GLY A 33 5.68 7.96 6.85
C GLY A 33 5.39 8.97 7.94
N ALA A 34 5.96 10.16 7.79
CA ALA A 34 5.77 11.27 8.71
C ALA A 34 5.23 12.49 7.94
N GLY A 35 4.38 13.26 8.59
CA GLY A 35 3.83 14.50 8.07
C GLY A 35 3.80 15.54 9.18
N GLN A 36 4.33 16.73 8.88
CA GLN A 36 4.41 17.84 9.81
C GLN A 36 3.66 19.04 9.26
N MET A 37 3.00 19.76 10.15
CA MET A 37 2.27 20.99 9.84
C MET A 37 2.55 22.03 10.90
N VAL A 38 2.88 23.24 10.45
CA VAL A 38 2.95 24.41 11.33
C VAL A 38 1.52 24.91 11.54
N TYR A 39 1.18 25.24 12.78
CA TYR A 39 -0.10 25.86 13.12
C TYR A 39 0.14 27.16 13.88
N THR A 40 -0.81 28.08 13.75
CA THR A 40 -0.76 29.38 14.41
C THR A 40 -1.95 29.52 15.35
N GLY A 41 -1.72 30.01 16.57
CA GLY A 41 -2.79 30.37 17.52
C GLY A 41 -2.66 29.70 18.89
N TRP A 42 -3.50 30.16 19.81
CA TRP A 42 -3.60 29.63 21.17
C TRP A 42 -4.55 28.44 21.21
N GLY A 43 -4.12 27.30 21.78
CA GLY A 43 -4.98 26.13 21.98
C GLY A 43 -4.61 24.86 21.16
N GLY A 44 -3.51 24.89 20.40
CA GLY A 44 -3.03 23.72 19.63
C GLY A 44 -3.57 23.66 18.19
N PRO A 45 -3.17 22.64 17.41
CA PRO A 45 -3.58 22.51 16.02
C PRO A 45 -5.07 22.15 15.90
N SER A 46 -5.77 22.81 14.98
CA SER A 46 -7.15 22.49 14.67
C SER A 46 -7.29 21.09 14.06
N ALA A 47 -8.50 20.53 14.08
CA ALA A 47 -8.77 19.24 13.44
C ALA A 47 -8.42 19.24 11.93
N ALA A 48 -8.56 20.39 11.26
CA ALA A 48 -8.17 20.55 9.85
C ALA A 48 -6.64 20.43 9.68
N ILE A 49 -5.86 21.09 10.53
CA ILE A 49 -4.39 20.98 10.51
C ILE A 49 -3.96 19.54 10.77
N LYS A 50 -4.56 18.87 11.78
CA LYS A 50 -4.26 17.47 12.08
C LYS A 50 -4.57 16.55 10.90
N LYS A 51 -5.72 16.77 10.24
CA LYS A 51 -6.10 16.02 9.03
C LYS A 51 -5.10 16.22 7.90
N GLU A 52 -4.60 17.44 7.71
CA GLU A 52 -3.60 17.74 6.69
C GLU A 52 -2.24 17.12 7.02
N ALA A 53 -1.78 17.19 8.27
CA ALA A 53 -0.57 16.51 8.73
C ALA A 53 -0.65 14.99 8.49
N PHE A 54 -1.81 14.40 8.79
CA PHE A 54 -2.07 12.99 8.52
C PHE A 54 -2.08 12.66 7.02
N ALA A 55 -2.66 13.53 6.17
CA ALA A 55 -2.62 13.35 4.72
C ALA A 55 -1.17 13.40 4.19
N LYS A 56 -0.34 14.32 4.69
CA LYS A 56 1.09 14.37 4.37
C LYS A 56 1.83 13.11 4.83
N ALA A 57 1.51 12.59 6.01
CA ALA A 57 2.11 11.35 6.51
C ALA A 57 1.78 10.14 5.61
N LYS A 58 0.53 10.05 5.11
CA LYS A 58 0.12 9.01 4.15
C LYS A 58 0.88 9.12 2.83
N LEU A 59 0.96 10.31 2.25
CA LEU A 59 1.73 10.55 1.03
C LEU A 59 3.21 10.21 1.23
N SER A 60 3.80 10.60 2.36
CA SER A 60 5.18 10.27 2.73
C SER A 60 5.40 8.75 2.82
N ALA A 61 4.49 8.01 3.46
CA ALA A 61 4.55 6.56 3.55
C ALA A 61 4.46 5.90 2.16
N PHE A 62 3.57 6.43 1.30
CA PHE A 62 3.40 5.97 -0.07
C PHE A 62 4.64 6.24 -0.93
N ASN A 63 5.25 7.42 -0.82
CA ASN A 63 6.48 7.74 -1.52
C ASN A 63 7.62 6.79 -1.11
N ARG A 64 7.70 6.41 0.16
CA ARG A 64 8.65 5.39 0.64
C ARG A 64 8.34 3.99 0.10
N TYR A 65 7.07 3.69 -0.22
CA TYR A 65 6.71 2.45 -0.91
C TYR A 65 7.20 2.48 -2.36
N ILE A 66 6.93 3.56 -3.10
CA ILE A 66 7.35 3.72 -4.49
C ILE A 66 8.87 3.71 -4.62
N ALA A 67 9.61 4.25 -3.64
CA ALA A 67 11.07 4.17 -3.62
C ALA A 67 11.62 2.74 -3.61
N THR A 68 10.80 1.71 -3.36
CA THR A 68 11.19 0.30 -3.44
C THR A 68 10.86 -0.36 -4.79
N PHE A 69 10.32 0.40 -5.74
CA PHE A 69 9.94 -0.12 -7.04
C PHE A 69 11.17 -0.43 -7.91
N ASP A 70 11.04 -1.51 -8.69
CA ASP A 70 11.92 -1.75 -9.82
C ASP A 70 11.56 -0.83 -11.00
N VAL A 71 12.44 -0.79 -12.01
CA VAL A 71 12.30 0.09 -13.19
C VAL A 71 10.94 -0.07 -13.88
N THR A 72 10.42 -1.30 -13.97
CA THR A 72 9.15 -1.60 -14.64
C THR A 72 7.97 -1.03 -13.85
N LYS A 73 7.97 -1.22 -12.53
CA LYS A 73 6.93 -0.66 -11.64
C LYS A 73 6.97 0.87 -11.63
N THR A 74 8.16 1.46 -11.59
CA THR A 74 8.32 2.92 -11.64
C THR A 74 7.74 3.49 -12.93
N SER A 75 8.11 2.93 -14.10
CA SER A 75 7.56 3.39 -15.38
C SER A 75 6.05 3.24 -15.49
N THR A 76 5.49 2.21 -14.86
CA THR A 76 4.02 2.03 -14.80
C THR A 76 3.39 3.09 -13.90
N TYR A 77 3.95 3.31 -12.73
CA TYR A 77 3.46 4.29 -11.76
C TYR A 77 3.47 5.72 -12.33
N GLU A 78 4.54 6.13 -13.00
CA GLU A 78 4.66 7.47 -13.61
C GLU A 78 3.50 7.80 -14.57
N LYS A 79 2.96 6.79 -15.28
CA LYS A 79 1.83 6.98 -16.21
C LYS A 79 0.50 7.25 -15.50
N ILE A 80 0.36 6.80 -14.26
CA ILE A 80 -0.89 6.87 -13.47
C ILE A 80 -0.71 7.66 -12.16
N GLN A 81 0.43 8.33 -12.00
CA GLN A 81 0.83 9.00 -10.77
C GLN A 81 -0.24 9.97 -10.27
N SER A 82 -0.71 10.86 -11.15
CA SER A 82 -1.70 11.88 -10.78
C SER A 82 -3.03 11.29 -10.33
N GLU A 83 -3.44 10.15 -10.90
CA GLU A 83 -4.68 9.46 -10.52
C GLU A 83 -4.54 8.85 -9.12
N ILE A 84 -3.41 8.20 -8.86
CA ILE A 84 -3.14 7.58 -7.55
C ILE A 84 -3.00 8.63 -6.46
N GLU A 85 -2.19 9.67 -6.66
CA GLU A 85 -1.94 10.68 -5.63
C GLU A 85 -3.20 11.47 -5.27
N SER A 86 -4.08 11.73 -6.25
CA SER A 86 -5.38 12.39 -5.99
C SER A 86 -6.39 11.48 -5.29
N ASN A 87 -6.17 10.16 -5.29
CA ASN A 87 -7.08 9.16 -4.73
C ASN A 87 -6.37 8.17 -3.79
N LEU A 88 -5.35 8.61 -3.05
CA LEU A 88 -4.53 7.79 -2.16
C LEU A 88 -5.35 6.86 -1.24
N ASP A 89 -6.47 7.36 -0.73
CA ASP A 89 -7.36 6.63 0.18
C ASP A 89 -8.05 5.41 -0.46
N ARG A 90 -8.09 5.33 -1.80
CA ARG A 90 -8.59 4.13 -2.50
C ARG A 90 -7.57 3.00 -2.57
N TYR A 91 -6.28 3.34 -2.51
CA TYR A 91 -5.19 2.38 -2.70
C TYR A 91 -4.52 1.97 -1.38
N ILE A 92 -4.70 2.76 -0.32
CA ILE A 92 -4.25 2.41 1.02
C ILE A 92 -5.36 1.65 1.76
N ILE A 93 -5.11 0.38 2.08
CA ILE A 93 -6.10 -0.52 2.69
C ILE A 93 -6.34 -0.17 4.17
N ASP A 94 -5.29 0.17 4.91
CA ASP A 94 -5.37 0.49 6.33
C ASP A 94 -4.35 1.58 6.71
N CYS A 95 -4.67 2.36 7.73
CA CYS A 95 -3.82 3.41 8.27
C CYS A 95 -3.96 3.45 9.79
N LYS A 96 -2.81 3.45 10.47
CA LYS A 96 -2.74 3.59 11.92
C LYS A 96 -1.75 4.70 12.29
N ILE A 97 -2.17 5.59 13.19
CA ILE A 97 -1.28 6.55 13.82
C ILE A 97 -0.43 5.80 14.84
N ILE A 98 0.89 5.81 14.65
CA ILE A 98 1.87 5.16 15.52
C ILE A 98 2.36 6.14 16.58
N ASP A 99 2.50 7.40 16.20
CA ASP A 99 2.99 8.50 17.04
C ASP A 99 2.30 9.80 16.61
N ASP A 100 1.99 10.67 17.58
CA ASP A 100 1.38 12.00 17.39
C ASP A 100 1.96 12.92 18.46
N ASP A 101 2.70 13.93 18.03
CA ASP A 101 3.34 14.91 18.91
C ASP A 101 3.00 16.34 18.48
N ILE A 102 2.88 17.20 19.48
CA ILE A 102 2.58 18.63 19.29
C ILE A 102 3.72 19.41 19.95
N ASP A 103 4.64 19.88 19.13
CA ASP A 103 5.67 20.80 19.56
C ASP A 103 5.05 22.18 19.83
N LYS A 104 4.89 22.50 21.11
CA LYS A 104 4.34 23.78 21.58
C LYS A 104 5.39 24.90 21.59
N ASP A 105 6.67 24.54 21.45
CA ASP A 105 7.82 25.43 21.59
C ASP A 105 8.50 25.76 20.24
N SER A 106 8.08 25.10 19.15
CA SER A 106 8.45 25.42 17.76
C SER A 106 7.97 26.85 17.40
N LYS A 107 8.76 27.86 17.77
CA LYS A 107 8.63 29.26 17.31
C LYS A 107 9.19 29.46 15.92
#